data_AF-I4VHY5-F1
#
_entry.id   AF-I4VHY5-F1
#
_cell.length_a   1.000
_cell.length_b   1.000
_cell.length_c   1.000
_cell.angle_alpha   90.00
_cell.angle_beta   90.00
_cell.angle_gamma   90.00
#
_symmetry.space_group_name_H-M   'P 1'
#
loop_
_entity.id
_entity.type
_entity.pdbx_description
1 polymer ?
#
loop_
_entity_poly.entity_id
_entity_poly.type
_entity_poly.pdbx_seq_one_letter_code
_entity_poly.pdbx_strand_id
1 'polypeptide(L)'
;MHTDYLSARTAAARLGVSLATLYAYVSRGKIDSRPGPDGRSREYRAEDVEHLIELRQAGRGAAQGAAHSLTWGLPVLETRISLIRPHGQYYRGRSAIELADSGASLEDVARLLWESADDDPFAISPPSTWPKPVATLLRQADLSPLERTMASLPLLALTAPHPHSTDAAQRRIGAARLLRETAALLCAVQPGRQPIHQLIANHWKRDDPRLPGLVRAALVLCADHELNASAFATRVAAST
;
A
#
# COMPACT_ATOMS: atom_id res chain seq x y z
N MET A 1 23.85 -27.62 14.05
CA MET A 1 24.29 -26.65 13.03
C MET A 1 25.44 -25.86 13.63
N HIS A 2 26.60 -25.82 12.97
CA HIS A 2 27.74 -25.03 13.46
C HIS A 2 27.39 -23.56 13.25
N THR A 3 27.42 -22.76 14.31
CA THR A 3 27.23 -21.31 14.20
C THR A 3 28.51 -20.72 13.63
N ASP A 4 28.50 -20.41 12.33
CA ASP A 4 29.64 -19.79 11.66
C ASP A 4 29.72 -18.30 12.01
N TYR A 5 30.94 -17.87 12.35
CA TYR A 5 31.26 -16.47 12.67
C TYR A 5 32.32 -15.95 11.70
N LEU A 6 32.17 -14.71 11.26
CA LEU A 6 32.99 -14.05 10.25
C LEU A 6 33.85 -12.95 10.89
N SER A 7 35.04 -12.71 10.34
CA SER A 7 35.84 -11.54 10.71
C SER A 7 35.19 -10.23 10.24
N ALA A 8 35.51 -9.11 10.88
CA ALA A 8 34.96 -7.78 10.55
C ALA A 8 35.10 -7.44 9.05
N ARG A 9 36.29 -7.68 8.48
CA ARG A 9 36.55 -7.43 7.05
C ARG A 9 35.69 -8.31 6.15
N THR A 10 35.53 -9.58 6.50
CA THR A 10 34.73 -10.53 5.71
C THR A 10 33.25 -10.18 5.77
N ALA A 11 32.72 -9.90 6.96
CA ALA A 11 31.32 -9.50 7.16
C ALA A 11 30.99 -8.19 6.42
N ALA A 12 31.84 -7.17 6.54
CA ALA A 12 31.66 -5.90 5.84
C ALA A 12 31.73 -6.05 4.31
N ALA A 13 32.67 -6.87 3.81
CA ALA A 13 32.79 -7.17 2.39
C ALA A 13 31.56 -7.90 1.85
N ARG A 14 31.06 -8.92 2.56
CA ARG A 14 29.83 -9.65 2.17
C ARG A 14 28.60 -8.74 2.14
N LEU A 15 28.45 -7.86 3.14
CA LEU A 15 27.35 -6.87 3.17
C LEU A 15 27.49 -5.76 2.14
N GLY A 16 28.69 -5.55 1.58
CA GLY A 16 29.01 -4.42 0.72
C GLY A 16 28.86 -3.07 1.45
N VAL A 17 29.43 -2.97 2.65
CA VAL A 17 29.38 -1.76 3.50
C VAL A 17 30.75 -1.46 4.13
N SER A 18 30.90 -0.26 4.69
CA SER A 18 32.10 0.10 5.48
C SER A 18 32.11 -0.61 6.84
N LEU A 19 33.29 -0.73 7.46
CA LEU A 19 33.42 -1.24 8.83
C LEU A 19 32.65 -0.38 9.85
N ALA A 20 32.62 0.94 9.66
CA ALA A 20 31.82 1.84 10.49
C ALA A 20 30.32 1.49 10.43
N THR A 21 29.81 1.16 9.25
CA THR A 21 28.42 0.74 9.05
C THR A 21 28.15 -0.62 9.68
N LEU A 22 29.09 -1.57 9.55
CA LEU A 22 29.00 -2.88 10.22
C LEU A 22 28.87 -2.70 11.74
N TYR A 23 29.70 -1.85 12.35
CA TYR A 23 29.63 -1.59 13.80
C TYR A 23 28.33 -0.91 14.21
N ALA A 24 27.78 -0.07 13.35
CA ALA A 24 26.47 0.54 13.59
C ALA A 24 25.32 -0.49 13.58
N TYR A 25 25.40 -1.55 12.77
CA TYR A 25 24.43 -2.65 12.83
C TYR A 25 24.52 -3.43 14.14
N VAL A 26 25.73 -3.70 14.61
CA VAL A 26 25.97 -4.38 15.88
C VAL A 26 25.47 -3.55 17.05
N SER A 27 25.78 -2.25 17.07
CA SER A 27 25.31 -1.33 18.11
C SER A 27 23.79 -1.23 18.18
N ARG A 28 23.09 -1.49 17.07
CA ARG A 28 21.62 -1.50 16.98
C ARG A 28 21.02 -2.90 17.18
N GLY A 29 21.83 -3.89 17.57
CA GLY A 29 21.39 -5.25 17.81
C GLY A 29 20.95 -6.01 16.56
N LYS A 30 21.44 -5.61 15.38
CA LYS A 30 21.09 -6.24 14.09
C LYS A 30 22.04 -7.36 13.68
N ILE A 31 23.23 -7.44 14.26
CA ILE A 31 24.21 -8.49 14.05
C ILE A 31 24.80 -8.86 15.41
N ASP A 32 24.71 -10.13 15.77
CA ASP A 32 25.35 -10.71 16.95
C ASP A 32 26.89 -10.71 16.76
N SER A 33 27.60 -10.33 17.81
CA SER A 33 29.06 -10.25 17.78
C SER A 33 29.67 -10.87 19.03
N ARG A 34 30.80 -11.56 18.87
CA ARG A 34 31.55 -12.17 19.96
C ARG A 34 33.04 -11.80 19.89
N PRO A 35 33.79 -11.90 21.00
CA PRO A 35 35.24 -11.83 20.97
C PRO A 35 35.82 -12.91 20.05
N GLY A 36 36.79 -12.55 19.22
CA GLY A 36 37.50 -13.49 18.35
C GLY A 36 38.57 -14.28 19.08
N PRO A 37 39.26 -15.20 18.38
CA PRO A 37 40.24 -16.12 18.97
C PRO A 37 41.43 -15.43 19.66
N ASP A 38 41.76 -14.21 19.24
CA ASP A 38 42.84 -13.38 19.77
C ASP A 38 42.39 -12.42 20.89
N GLY A 39 41.10 -12.41 21.25
CA GLY A 39 40.50 -11.56 22.28
C GLY A 39 40.47 -10.06 21.99
N ARG A 40 41.16 -9.62 20.93
CA ARG A 40 41.27 -8.22 20.49
C ARG A 40 40.40 -7.93 19.28
N SER A 41 40.17 -8.94 18.44
CA SER A 41 39.24 -8.85 17.33
C SER A 41 37.82 -9.25 17.76
N ARG A 42 36.84 -8.88 16.95
CA ARG A 42 35.47 -9.38 17.07
C ARG A 42 35.09 -10.19 15.84
N GLU A 43 34.28 -11.20 16.06
CA GLU A 43 33.64 -11.97 15.01
C GLU A 43 32.13 -11.73 15.02
N TYR A 44 31.50 -11.92 13.87
CA TYR A 44 30.11 -11.55 13.60
C TYR A 44 29.35 -12.77 13.08
N ARG A 45 28.16 -13.03 13.63
CA ARG A 45 27.36 -14.19 13.26
C ARG A 45 27.01 -14.15 11.76
N ALA A 46 27.37 -15.18 11.01
CA ALA A 46 27.18 -15.22 9.56
C ALA A 46 25.70 -15.15 9.17
N GLU A 47 24.83 -15.80 9.94
CA GLU A 47 23.37 -15.82 9.69
C GLU A 47 22.74 -14.42 9.70
N ASP A 48 23.09 -13.57 10.66
CA ASP A 48 22.57 -12.20 10.73
C ASP A 48 23.07 -11.34 9.55
N VAL A 49 24.30 -11.61 9.11
CA VAL A 49 24.91 -10.96 7.93
C VAL A 49 24.14 -11.35 6.67
N GLU A 50 23.85 -12.64 6.47
CA GLU A 50 23.08 -13.11 5.31
C GLU A 50 21.62 -12.60 5.36
N HIS A 51 20.97 -12.63 6.52
CA HIS A 51 19.60 -12.09 6.67
C HIS A 51 19.53 -10.60 6.33
N LEU A 52 20.54 -9.80 6.70
CA LEU A 52 20.63 -8.40 6.28
C LEU A 52 20.90 -8.22 4.79
N ILE A 53 21.66 -9.12 4.16
CA ILE A 53 21.86 -9.15 2.71
C ILE A 53 20.53 -9.42 2.01
N GLU A 54 19.78 -10.43 2.46
CA GLU A 54 18.46 -10.79 1.93
C GLU A 54 17.47 -9.64 2.07
N LEU A 55 17.37 -9.02 3.25
CA LEU A 55 16.52 -7.85 3.46
C LEU A 55 16.89 -6.68 2.53
N ARG A 56 18.19 -6.44 2.34
CA ARG A 56 18.69 -5.37 1.46
C ARG A 56 18.51 -5.71 -0.02
N GLN A 57 18.51 -6.99 -0.39
CA GLN A 57 18.20 -7.45 -1.74
C GLN A 57 16.70 -7.39 -2.02
N ALA A 58 15.84 -7.74 -1.05
CA ALA A 58 14.40 -7.56 -1.14
C ALA A 58 14.02 -6.07 -1.31
N GLY A 59 14.66 -5.18 -0.55
CA GLY A 59 14.48 -3.73 -0.69
C GLY A 59 15.08 -3.14 -1.98
N ARG A 60 16.22 -3.65 -2.44
CA ARG A 60 16.85 -3.21 -3.70
C ARG A 60 16.23 -3.81 -4.95
N GLY A 61 15.59 -4.99 -4.89
CA GLY A 61 14.87 -5.57 -6.01
C GLY A 61 13.71 -4.68 -6.48
N ALA A 62 13.03 -4.03 -5.53
CA ALA A 62 12.01 -3.03 -5.83
C ALA A 62 12.59 -1.75 -6.46
N ALA A 63 13.72 -1.24 -5.93
CA ALA A 63 14.35 -0.01 -6.41
C ALA A 63 15.17 -0.18 -7.72
N GLN A 64 15.88 -1.29 -7.90
CA GLN A 64 16.61 -1.62 -9.14
C GLN A 64 15.67 -2.05 -10.26
N GLY A 65 14.55 -2.73 -9.96
CA GLY A 65 13.50 -2.97 -10.95
C GLY A 65 12.90 -1.66 -11.47
N ALA A 66 12.72 -0.66 -10.60
CA ALA A 66 12.27 0.67 -11.00
C ALA A 66 13.31 1.45 -11.82
N ALA A 67 14.59 1.40 -11.45
CA ALA A 67 15.67 2.10 -12.16
C ALA A 67 16.03 1.48 -13.52
N HIS A 68 16.04 0.14 -13.64
CA HIS A 68 16.30 -0.53 -14.92
C HIS A 68 15.15 -0.35 -15.92
N SER A 69 13.90 -0.23 -15.46
CA SER A 69 12.75 -0.03 -16.36
C SER A 69 12.57 1.38 -16.90
N LEU A 70 13.15 2.38 -16.26
CA LEU A 70 13.24 3.73 -16.83
C LEU A 70 14.22 3.80 -18.02
N THR A 71 15.12 2.81 -18.16
CA THR A 71 16.20 2.81 -19.17
C THR A 71 15.93 1.88 -20.36
N TRP A 72 15.16 0.79 -20.21
CA TRP A 72 15.00 -0.22 -21.28
C TRP A 72 13.59 -0.84 -21.49
N GLY A 73 12.53 -0.36 -20.82
CA GLY A 73 11.17 -0.87 -21.04
C GLY A 73 10.40 -1.15 -19.75
N LEU A 74 9.07 -1.25 -19.88
CA LEU A 74 8.08 -1.23 -18.81
C LEU A 74 8.47 -2.06 -17.57
N PRO A 75 8.28 -1.54 -16.35
CA PRO A 75 8.52 -2.28 -15.11
C PRO A 75 7.71 -3.57 -15.09
N VAL A 76 8.39 -4.72 -15.15
CA VAL A 76 7.78 -6.02 -14.91
C VAL A 76 7.92 -6.29 -13.41
N LEU A 77 6.87 -5.94 -12.66
CA LEU A 77 6.71 -6.39 -11.28
C LEU A 77 5.84 -7.64 -11.28
N GLU A 78 6.36 -8.73 -10.74
CA GLU A 78 5.54 -9.91 -10.49
C GLU A 78 4.50 -9.57 -9.41
N THR A 79 3.23 -9.76 -9.75
CA THR A 79 2.09 -9.47 -8.87
C THR A 79 1.05 -10.59 -8.99
N ARG A 80 0.32 -10.84 -7.90
CA ARG A 80 -0.80 -11.78 -7.85
C ARG A 80 -2.15 -11.09 -7.70
N ILE A 81 -2.21 -9.77 -7.93
CA ILE A 81 -3.39 -8.93 -7.65
C ILE A 81 -4.40 -9.02 -8.80
N SER A 82 -3.99 -8.64 -10.01
CA SER A 82 -4.83 -8.59 -11.21
C SER A 82 -4.17 -9.27 -12.40
N LEU A 83 -5.00 -9.76 -13.32
CA LEU A 83 -4.60 -10.34 -14.61
C LEU A 83 -5.60 -9.90 -15.68
N ILE A 84 -5.13 -9.25 -16.75
CA ILE A 84 -5.94 -8.87 -17.90
C ILE A 84 -5.77 -9.91 -19.01
N ARG A 85 -6.89 -10.47 -19.47
CA ARG A 85 -6.96 -11.40 -20.61
C ARG A 85 -7.84 -10.80 -21.70
N PRO A 86 -7.80 -11.31 -22.95
CA PRO A 86 -8.67 -10.84 -24.03
C PRO A 86 -10.17 -10.85 -23.69
N HIS A 87 -10.59 -11.74 -22.78
CA HIS A 87 -12.00 -11.90 -22.38
C HIS A 87 -12.38 -11.12 -21.12
N GLY A 88 -11.45 -10.34 -20.56
CA GLY A 88 -11.69 -9.51 -19.39
C GLY A 88 -10.62 -9.65 -18.32
N GLN A 89 -10.82 -8.89 -17.25
CA GLN A 89 -9.91 -8.79 -16.12
C GLN A 89 -10.30 -9.73 -14.98
N TYR A 90 -9.28 -10.18 -14.25
CA TYR A 90 -9.41 -11.08 -13.12
C TYR A 90 -8.75 -10.44 -11.90
N TYR A 91 -9.41 -10.54 -10.76
CA TYR A 91 -8.92 -10.12 -9.46
C TYR A 91 -8.67 -11.36 -8.62
N ARG A 92 -7.41 -11.62 -8.24
CA ARG A 92 -7.02 -12.81 -7.46
C ARG A 92 -7.59 -14.10 -8.04
N GLY A 93 -7.57 -14.23 -9.37
CA GLY A 93 -8.10 -15.38 -10.11
C GLY A 93 -9.62 -15.41 -10.32
N ARG A 94 -10.38 -14.44 -9.81
CA ARG A 94 -11.84 -14.34 -10.00
C ARG A 94 -12.17 -13.32 -11.10
N SER A 95 -13.09 -13.66 -12.00
CA SER A 95 -13.51 -12.75 -13.07
C SER A 95 -14.17 -11.49 -12.49
N ALA A 96 -13.68 -10.30 -12.86
CA ALA A 96 -14.30 -9.05 -12.42
C ALA A 96 -15.70 -8.83 -13.02
N ILE A 97 -15.94 -9.39 -14.21
CA ILE A 97 -17.26 -9.36 -14.85
C ILE A 97 -18.23 -10.20 -14.02
N GLU A 98 -17.85 -11.42 -13.64
CA GLU A 98 -18.68 -12.28 -12.79
C GLU A 98 -18.91 -11.66 -11.40
N LEU A 99 -17.90 -11.01 -10.83
CA LEU A 99 -18.04 -10.26 -9.57
C LEU A 99 -19.05 -9.11 -9.70
N ALA A 100 -18.98 -8.34 -10.79
CA ALA A 100 -19.91 -7.25 -11.04
C ALA A 100 -21.35 -7.77 -11.23
N ASP A 101 -21.51 -8.85 -11.99
CA ASP A 101 -22.80 -9.48 -12.29
C ASP A 101 -23.42 -10.12 -11.04
N SER A 102 -22.60 -10.77 -10.20
CA SER A 102 -23.05 -11.40 -8.95
C SER A 102 -23.41 -10.41 -7.84
N GLY A 103 -23.37 -9.10 -8.10
CA GLY A 103 -23.75 -8.08 -7.11
C GLY A 103 -22.64 -7.61 -6.18
N ALA A 104 -21.38 -7.99 -6.39
CA ALA A 104 -20.28 -7.58 -5.50
C ALA A 104 -20.13 -6.05 -5.45
N SER A 105 -19.76 -5.52 -4.29
CA SER A 105 -19.44 -4.11 -4.10
C SER A 105 -17.94 -3.82 -4.31
N LEU A 106 -17.57 -2.53 -4.38
CA LEU A 106 -16.16 -2.13 -4.38
C LEU A 106 -15.46 -2.59 -3.10
N GLU A 107 -16.16 -2.53 -1.98
CA GLU A 107 -15.69 -2.98 -0.67
C GLU A 107 -15.42 -4.48 -0.66
N ASP A 108 -16.29 -5.30 -1.26
CA ASP A 108 -16.08 -6.75 -1.40
C ASP A 108 -14.84 -7.05 -2.27
N VAL A 109 -14.68 -6.31 -3.37
CA VAL A 109 -13.51 -6.44 -4.25
C VAL A 109 -12.24 -5.99 -3.55
N ALA A 110 -12.28 -4.89 -2.80
CA ALA A 110 -11.15 -4.44 -2.00
C ALA A 110 -10.73 -5.51 -0.98
N ARG A 111 -11.68 -6.13 -0.29
CA ARG A 111 -11.42 -7.25 0.63
C ARG A 111 -10.80 -8.47 -0.07
N LEU A 112 -11.25 -8.79 -1.28
CA LEU A 112 -10.65 -9.82 -2.12
C LEU A 112 -9.19 -9.48 -2.46
N LEU A 113 -8.95 -8.27 -2.98
CA LEU A 113 -7.62 -7.82 -3.41
C LEU A 113 -6.62 -7.76 -2.24
N TRP A 114 -7.09 -7.37 -1.05
CA TRP A 114 -6.31 -7.26 0.18
C TRP A 114 -6.22 -8.56 0.99
N GLU A 115 -6.82 -9.64 0.49
CA GLU A 115 -6.86 -10.97 1.12
C GLU A 115 -7.35 -10.89 2.58
N SER A 116 -8.44 -10.15 2.80
CA SER A 116 -9.02 -9.86 4.12
C SER A 116 -10.41 -10.50 4.27
N ALA A 117 -10.48 -11.81 3.99
CA ALA A 117 -11.71 -12.57 4.18
C ALA A 117 -12.11 -12.61 5.67
N ASP A 118 -11.14 -12.83 6.55
CA ASP A 118 -11.35 -13.06 7.99
C ASP A 118 -11.54 -11.77 8.82
N ASP A 119 -11.15 -10.62 8.27
CA ASP A 119 -11.26 -9.32 8.95
C ASP A 119 -11.77 -8.27 7.96
N ASP A 120 -12.89 -7.63 8.29
CA ASP A 120 -13.51 -6.62 7.44
C ASP A 120 -13.02 -5.21 7.83
N PRO A 121 -12.07 -4.62 7.09
CA PRO A 121 -11.57 -3.27 7.40
C PRO A 121 -12.64 -2.18 7.21
N PHE A 122 -13.71 -2.46 6.47
CA PHE A 122 -14.85 -1.56 6.30
C PHE A 122 -15.85 -1.67 7.46
N ALA A 123 -15.72 -2.65 8.36
CA ALA A 123 -16.54 -2.74 9.56
C ALA A 123 -16.24 -1.63 10.57
N ILE A 124 -15.13 -0.91 10.45
CA ILE A 124 -14.77 0.23 11.31
C ILE A 124 -15.42 1.51 10.76
N SER A 125 -16.07 2.28 11.65
CA SER A 125 -16.68 3.55 11.26
C SER A 125 -15.61 4.61 10.95
N PRO A 126 -15.71 5.35 9.83
CA PRO A 126 -14.82 6.49 9.59
C PRO A 126 -15.13 7.63 10.57
N PRO A 127 -14.22 8.61 10.72
CA PRO A 127 -14.50 9.82 11.49
C PRO A 127 -15.75 10.53 10.97
N SER A 128 -16.62 11.02 11.84
CA SER A 128 -17.85 11.69 11.43
C SER A 128 -17.70 13.18 11.11
N THR A 129 -16.48 13.72 11.25
CA THR A 129 -16.18 15.14 11.04
C THR A 129 -14.85 15.34 10.33
N TRP A 130 -14.83 16.32 9.43
CA TRP A 130 -13.61 16.76 8.75
C TRP A 130 -12.75 17.65 9.65
N PRO A 131 -11.41 17.50 9.62
CA PRO A 131 -10.51 18.48 10.20
C PRO A 131 -10.76 19.89 9.63
N LYS A 132 -10.57 20.94 10.43
CA LYS A 132 -10.86 22.34 10.05
C LYS A 132 -10.26 22.75 8.68
N PRO A 133 -9.01 22.39 8.33
CA PRO A 133 -8.45 22.70 7.00
C PRO A 133 -9.27 22.07 5.86
N VAL A 134 -9.59 20.78 5.97
CA VAL A 134 -10.39 20.04 4.98
C VAL A 134 -11.80 20.59 4.89
N ALA A 135 -12.44 20.86 6.03
CA ALA A 135 -13.75 21.49 6.07
C ALA A 135 -13.77 22.87 5.38
N THR A 136 -12.65 23.60 5.41
CA THR A 136 -12.52 24.89 4.74
C THR A 136 -12.43 24.75 3.23
N LEU A 137 -11.67 23.75 2.74
CA LEU A 137 -11.63 23.40 1.32
C LEU A 137 -12.99 22.93 0.79
N LEU A 138 -13.76 22.19 1.59
CA LEU A 138 -15.13 21.76 1.24
C LEU A 138 -16.15 22.89 1.09
N ARG A 139 -15.86 24.08 1.63
CA ARG A 139 -16.71 25.27 1.44
C ARG A 139 -16.32 26.11 0.22
N GLN A 140 -15.19 25.80 -0.44
CA GLN A 140 -14.76 26.52 -1.63
C GLN A 140 -15.55 26.00 -2.83
N ALA A 141 -16.47 26.82 -3.35
CA ALA A 141 -17.36 26.45 -4.45
C ALA A 141 -16.68 26.49 -5.83
N ASP A 142 -15.57 27.21 -5.93
CA ASP A 142 -14.73 27.36 -7.12
C ASP A 142 -13.81 26.15 -7.36
N LEU A 143 -13.50 25.38 -6.31
CA LEU A 143 -12.71 24.16 -6.45
C LEU A 143 -13.55 23.01 -7.02
N SER A 144 -13.08 22.43 -8.13
CA SER A 144 -13.69 21.21 -8.65
C SER A 144 -13.58 20.06 -7.64
N PRO A 145 -14.46 19.04 -7.72
CA PRO A 145 -14.40 17.87 -6.85
C PRO A 145 -13.02 17.21 -6.79
N LEU A 146 -12.32 17.14 -7.93
CA LEU A 146 -11.01 16.52 -8.01
C LEU A 146 -9.94 17.37 -7.33
N GLU A 147 -9.84 18.66 -7.65
CA GLU A 147 -8.85 19.57 -7.05
C GLU A 147 -9.01 19.65 -5.53
N ARG A 148 -10.25 19.76 -5.07
CA ARG A 148 -10.59 19.75 -3.65
C ARG A 148 -10.13 18.46 -2.95
N THR A 149 -10.38 17.32 -3.59
CA THR A 149 -9.97 16.02 -3.04
C THR A 149 -8.44 15.92 -2.98
N MET A 150 -7.75 16.28 -4.07
CA MET A 150 -6.29 16.28 -4.15
C MET A 150 -5.63 17.18 -3.10
N ALA A 151 -6.20 18.36 -2.84
CA ALA A 151 -5.71 19.27 -1.80
C ALA A 151 -6.00 18.77 -0.37
N SER A 152 -7.06 17.98 -0.18
CA SER A 152 -7.49 17.51 1.14
C SER A 152 -6.73 16.28 1.62
N LEU A 153 -6.36 15.36 0.72
CA LEU A 153 -5.72 14.09 1.09
C LEU A 153 -4.40 14.26 1.89
N PRO A 154 -3.46 15.15 1.52
CA PRO A 154 -2.27 15.40 2.33
C PRO A 154 -2.58 15.94 3.73
N LEU A 155 -3.64 16.73 3.87
CA LEU A 155 -4.06 17.28 5.17
C LEU A 155 -4.65 16.18 6.08
N LEU A 156 -5.37 15.22 5.50
CA LEU A 156 -5.84 14.05 6.24
C LEU A 156 -4.69 13.17 6.71
N ALA A 157 -3.65 13.00 5.88
CA ALA A 157 -2.47 12.21 6.20
C ALA A 157 -1.73 12.69 7.46
N LEU A 158 -1.76 14.00 7.77
CA LEU A 158 -1.17 14.57 9.00
C LEU A 158 -1.79 14.04 10.30
N THR A 159 -3.02 13.54 10.22
CA THR A 159 -3.79 13.04 11.38
C THR A 159 -4.19 11.57 11.22
N ALA A 160 -3.61 10.88 10.24
CA ALA A 160 -3.87 9.48 10.00
C ALA A 160 -3.35 8.65 11.18
N PRO A 161 -4.15 7.72 11.73
CA PRO A 161 -3.71 6.83 12.78
C PRO A 161 -2.73 5.81 12.21
N HIS A 162 -1.64 5.55 12.94
CA HIS A 162 -0.62 4.56 12.61
C HIS A 162 -0.05 4.68 11.16
N PRO A 163 0.39 5.88 10.72
CA PRO A 163 0.72 6.13 9.31
C PRO A 163 1.93 5.32 8.81
N HIS A 164 2.76 4.82 9.72
CA HIS A 164 3.94 4.00 9.43
C HIS A 164 3.80 2.55 9.95
N SER A 165 2.57 2.09 10.20
CA SER A 165 2.35 0.74 10.71
C SER A 165 2.80 -0.34 9.73
N THR A 166 3.60 -1.27 10.22
CA THR A 166 3.94 -2.51 9.51
C THR A 166 2.94 -3.64 9.79
N ASP A 167 1.92 -3.42 10.62
CA ASP A 167 0.83 -4.37 10.81
C ASP A 167 -0.14 -4.38 9.61
N ALA A 168 -0.43 -5.57 9.09
CA ALA A 168 -1.26 -5.73 7.90
C ALA A 168 -2.72 -5.33 8.15
N ALA A 169 -3.27 -5.62 9.33
CA ALA A 169 -4.65 -5.26 9.65
C ALA A 169 -4.79 -3.73 9.75
N GLN A 170 -3.90 -3.05 10.47
CA GLN A 170 -3.89 -1.59 10.54
C GLN A 170 -3.74 -0.92 9.17
N ARG A 171 -2.90 -1.45 8.28
CA ARG A 171 -2.79 -0.93 6.89
C ARG A 171 -4.10 -1.06 6.12
N ARG A 172 -4.79 -2.19 6.23
CA ARG A 172 -6.09 -2.40 5.56
C ARG A 172 -7.18 -1.47 6.11
N ILE A 173 -7.19 -1.25 7.42
CA ILE A 173 -8.10 -0.27 8.06
C ILE A 173 -7.81 1.14 7.53
N GLY A 174 -6.54 1.53 7.46
CA GLY A 174 -6.12 2.81 6.87
C GLY A 174 -6.54 2.94 5.40
N ALA A 175 -6.37 1.89 4.60
CA ALA A 175 -6.77 1.87 3.20
C ALA A 175 -8.29 1.97 3.02
N ALA A 176 -9.09 1.23 3.81
CA ALA A 176 -10.55 1.32 3.81
C ALA A 176 -11.03 2.71 4.20
N ARG A 177 -10.40 3.33 5.20
CA ARG A 177 -10.66 4.71 5.60
C ARG A 177 -10.34 5.69 4.48
N LEU A 178 -9.17 5.59 3.87
CA LEU A 178 -8.75 6.44 2.75
C LEU A 178 -9.73 6.35 1.58
N LEU A 179 -10.21 5.15 1.25
CA LEU A 179 -11.18 4.92 0.18
C LEU A 179 -12.52 5.63 0.47
N ARG A 180 -13.03 5.51 1.70
CA ARG A 180 -14.25 6.19 2.15
C ARG A 180 -14.10 7.71 2.20
N GLU A 181 -12.97 8.20 2.71
CA GLU A 181 -12.68 9.63 2.78
C GLU A 181 -12.58 10.23 1.38
N THR A 182 -11.92 9.55 0.44
CA THR A 182 -11.82 9.98 -0.96
C THR A 182 -13.20 10.09 -1.62
N ALA A 183 -14.05 9.06 -1.48
CA ALA A 183 -15.40 9.09 -2.04
C ALA A 183 -16.26 10.23 -1.43
N ALA A 184 -16.14 10.45 -0.11
CA ALA A 184 -16.85 11.52 0.57
C ALA A 184 -16.36 12.92 0.17
N LEU A 185 -15.06 13.12 -0.04
CA LEU A 185 -14.48 14.39 -0.53
C LEU A 185 -14.95 14.73 -1.94
N LEU A 186 -14.98 13.73 -2.83
CA LEU A 186 -15.50 13.87 -4.20
C LEU A 186 -16.96 14.32 -4.19
N CYS A 187 -17.77 13.81 -3.26
CA CYS A 187 -19.17 14.17 -3.10
C CYS A 187 -19.41 15.36 -2.15
N ALA A 188 -18.36 15.96 -1.59
CA ALA A 188 -18.44 17.02 -0.57
C ALA A 188 -19.37 16.70 0.62
N VAL A 189 -19.38 15.45 1.09
CA VAL A 189 -20.17 14.97 2.24
C VAL A 189 -19.28 14.51 3.38
N GLN A 190 -19.87 14.17 4.53
CA GLN A 190 -19.15 13.45 5.59
C GLN A 190 -18.94 11.99 5.18
N PRO A 191 -17.81 11.37 5.55
CA PRO A 191 -17.60 9.95 5.29
C PRO A 191 -18.50 9.14 6.22
N GLY A 192 -18.99 8.02 5.72
CA GLY A 192 -19.94 7.16 6.43
C GLY A 192 -19.71 5.68 6.15
N ARG A 193 -20.54 4.84 6.78
CA ARG A 193 -20.49 3.38 6.58
C ARG A 193 -21.23 2.90 5.34
N GLN A 194 -22.06 3.76 4.74
CA GLN A 194 -22.83 3.39 3.55
C GLN A 194 -21.87 2.95 2.42
N PRO A 195 -22.27 1.95 1.61
CA PRO A 195 -21.48 1.55 0.46
C PRO A 195 -21.16 2.73 -0.47
N ILE A 196 -19.93 2.78 -0.99
CA ILE A 196 -19.42 3.90 -1.79
C ILE A 196 -20.29 4.15 -3.02
N HIS A 197 -20.75 3.08 -3.66
CA HIS A 197 -21.63 3.19 -4.83
C HIS A 197 -22.97 3.88 -4.50
N GLN A 198 -23.51 3.67 -3.29
CA GLN A 198 -24.73 4.35 -2.83
C GLN A 198 -24.44 5.82 -2.50
N LEU A 199 -23.32 6.11 -1.83
CA LEU A 199 -22.89 7.49 -1.54
C LEU A 199 -22.81 8.30 -2.85
N ILE A 200 -22.16 7.76 -3.87
CA ILE A 200 -21.98 8.42 -5.17
C ILE A 200 -23.31 8.57 -5.90
N ALA A 201 -24.11 7.50 -6.00
CA ALA A 201 -25.39 7.55 -6.70
C ALA A 201 -26.36 8.55 -6.06
N ASN A 202 -26.44 8.56 -4.72
CA ASN A 202 -27.29 9.49 -3.98
C ASN A 202 -26.86 10.95 -4.18
N HIS A 203 -25.56 11.21 -4.35
CA HIS A 203 -25.03 12.55 -4.62
C HIS A 203 -25.30 13.00 -6.06
N TRP A 204 -25.17 12.11 -7.04
CA TRP A 204 -25.32 12.47 -8.46
C TRP A 204 -26.78 12.55 -8.91
N LYS A 205 -27.59 11.52 -8.65
CA LYS A 205 -29.02 11.49 -8.99
C LYS A 205 -29.76 10.55 -8.04
N ARG A 206 -30.24 11.10 -6.93
CA ARG A 206 -30.95 10.38 -5.87
C ARG A 206 -32.19 9.60 -6.36
N ASP A 207 -32.85 10.11 -7.39
CA ASP A 207 -34.14 9.58 -7.85
C ASP A 207 -34.02 8.50 -8.96
N ASP A 208 -32.82 8.17 -9.44
CA ASP A 208 -32.64 7.09 -10.42
C ASP A 208 -32.36 5.74 -9.73
N PRO A 209 -33.33 4.80 -9.68
CA PRO A 209 -33.15 3.52 -8.98
C PRO A 209 -32.12 2.60 -9.65
N ARG A 210 -31.72 2.87 -10.91
CA ARG A 210 -30.75 2.04 -11.64
C ARG A 210 -29.31 2.48 -11.39
N LEU A 211 -29.12 3.76 -11.05
CA LEU A 211 -27.78 4.36 -10.93
C LEU A 211 -26.90 3.66 -9.89
N PRO A 212 -27.38 3.29 -8.67
CA PRO A 212 -26.54 2.58 -7.71
C PRO A 212 -25.94 1.28 -8.25
N GLY A 213 -26.72 0.52 -9.02
CA GLY A 213 -26.25 -0.73 -9.64
C GLY A 213 -25.19 -0.50 -10.72
N LEU A 214 -25.38 0.53 -11.56
CA LEU A 214 -24.42 0.91 -12.60
C LEU A 214 -23.11 1.42 -11.99
N VAL A 215 -23.19 2.29 -10.98
CA VAL A 215 -22.02 2.81 -10.26
C VAL A 215 -21.28 1.67 -9.56
N ARG A 216 -22.00 0.75 -8.91
CA ARG A 216 -21.41 -0.45 -8.28
C ARG A 216 -20.63 -1.27 -9.29
N ALA A 217 -21.24 -1.64 -10.41
CA ALA A 217 -20.60 -2.42 -11.45
C ALA A 217 -19.37 -1.71 -12.04
N ALA A 218 -19.48 -0.40 -12.32
CA ALA A 218 -18.37 0.39 -12.82
C ALA A 218 -17.20 0.44 -11.82
N LEU A 219 -17.46 0.65 -10.54
CA LEU A 219 -16.41 0.65 -9.51
C LEU A 219 -15.72 -0.72 -9.38
N VAL A 220 -16.48 -1.82 -9.44
CA VAL A 220 -15.93 -3.17 -9.47
C VAL A 220 -15.04 -3.35 -10.71
N LEU A 221 -15.52 -2.97 -11.89
CA LEU A 221 -14.78 -3.11 -13.13
C LEU A 221 -13.56 -2.16 -13.23
N CYS A 222 -13.46 -1.14 -12.39
CA CYS A 222 -12.33 -0.22 -12.36
C CYS A 222 -11.48 -0.36 -11.09
N ALA A 223 -11.70 -1.41 -10.29
CA ALA A 223 -11.05 -1.57 -8.98
C ALA A 223 -9.53 -1.74 -9.07
N ASP A 224 -9.03 -2.38 -10.12
CA ASP A 224 -7.61 -2.47 -10.42
C ASP A 224 -7.38 -2.68 -11.93
N HIS A 225 -6.24 -2.25 -12.44
CA HIS A 225 -5.85 -2.39 -13.85
C HIS A 225 -4.33 -2.57 -13.96
N GLU A 226 -3.84 -3.68 -13.41
CA GLU A 226 -2.44 -4.10 -13.38
C GLU A 226 -1.47 -2.98 -12.94
N LEU A 227 -0.26 -2.94 -13.51
CA LEU A 227 0.74 -1.94 -13.23
C LEU A 227 0.59 -0.73 -14.16
N ASN A 228 -0.57 -0.09 -14.13
CA ASN A 228 -0.76 1.20 -14.79
C ASN A 228 0.11 2.30 -14.15
N ALA A 229 0.20 3.46 -14.81
CA ALA A 229 1.07 4.56 -14.39
C ALA A 229 0.82 5.05 -12.96
N SER A 230 -0.44 5.12 -12.52
CA SER A 230 -0.77 5.55 -11.16
C SER A 230 -0.41 4.49 -10.13
N ALA A 231 -0.69 3.22 -10.39
CA ALA A 231 -0.29 2.10 -9.53
C ALA A 231 1.23 2.02 -9.37
N PHE A 232 1.98 2.22 -10.47
CA PHE A 232 3.44 2.29 -10.43
C PHE A 232 3.93 3.47 -9.60
N ALA A 233 3.40 4.68 -9.83
CA ALA A 233 3.78 5.87 -9.08
C ALA A 233 3.51 5.71 -7.57
N THR A 234 2.36 5.15 -7.20
CA THR A 234 2.04 4.85 -5.79
C THR A 234 3.04 3.88 -5.17
N ARG A 235 3.46 2.83 -5.89
CA ARG A 235 4.47 1.88 -5.40
C ARG A 235 5.84 2.53 -5.21
N VAL A 236 6.27 3.38 -6.15
CA VAL A 236 7.53 4.13 -6.03
C VAL A 236 7.49 5.04 -4.81
N ALA A 237 6.41 5.81 -4.63
CA ALA A 237 6.24 6.68 -3.49
C ALA A 237 6.22 5.92 -2.14
N ALA A 238 5.60 4.74 -2.09
CA ALA A 238 5.53 3.91 -0.89
C ALA A 238 6.82 3.11 -0.59
N SER A 239 7.81 3.11 -1.50
CA SER A 239 9.06 2.36 -1.34
C SER A 239 10.14 3.07 -0.51
N THR A 240 9.87 4.31 -0.09
CA THR A 240 10.76 5.15 0.75
C THR A 240 10.61 4.84 2.23
#